data_AF-A0A453QXE7-F1
#
_entry.id   AF-A0A453QXE7-F1
#
_cell.length_a   1.000
_cell.length_b   1.000
_cell.length_c   1.000
_cell.angle_alpha   90.00
_cell.angle_beta   90.00
_cell.angle_gamma   90.00
#
_symmetry.space_group_name_H-M   'P 1'
#
loop_
_entity.id
_entity.type
_entity.pdbx_description
1 polymer ?
#
loop_
_entity_poly.entity_id
_entity_poly.type
_entity_poly.pdbx_seq_one_letter_code
_entity_poly.pdbx_strand_id
1 'polypeptide(L)'
;MKDALEAYDELQCKYRAKRKLQQQLATLDMSICGSCMANANLQSVRESTTKTILQAAKVIFSFSSYVDGKLMARSSGFLIDWDEGSKEGTVLTSARIICSKYTALTQWSGTDEYVPDAEIIAHLLDEDETTVPAILFRYDKHINIAVLKVNLDLCAKIPRFSSDINYGQEILVLGRDERLNMTIAHGCVNFMGPTTYERHHYLFTGCEV
;
A
#
# COMPACT_ATOMS: atom_id res chain seq x y z
N MET A 1 -42.84 -10.65 36.15
CA MET A 1 -41.93 -11.67 35.58
C MET A 1 -41.85 -11.55 34.06
N LYS A 2 -42.97 -11.29 33.37
CA LYS A 2 -43.00 -10.99 31.92
C LYS A 2 -42.16 -9.76 31.52
N ASP A 3 -42.30 -8.66 32.25
CA ASP A 3 -41.60 -7.40 31.95
C ASP A 3 -40.07 -7.49 32.11
N ALA A 4 -39.59 -8.34 33.02
CA ALA A 4 -38.16 -8.58 33.21
C ALA A 4 -37.56 -9.42 32.07
N LEU A 5 -38.36 -10.31 31.48
CA LEU A 5 -37.96 -11.13 30.34
C LEU A 5 -37.91 -10.28 29.06
N GLU A 6 -38.91 -9.41 28.86
CA GLU A 6 -38.93 -8.47 27.74
C GLU A 6 -37.77 -7.48 27.80
N ALA A 7 -37.46 -6.94 28.99
CA ALA A 7 -36.30 -6.07 29.18
C ALA A 7 -34.96 -6.79 28.90
N TYR A 8 -34.86 -8.07 29.27
CA TYR A 8 -33.68 -8.89 28.99
C TYR A 8 -33.51 -9.12 27.48
N ASP A 9 -34.57 -9.46 26.77
CA ASP A 9 -34.54 -9.68 25.32
C ASP A 9 -34.18 -8.40 24.56
N GLU A 10 -34.71 -7.25 24.99
CA GLU A 10 -34.37 -5.95 24.39
C GLU A 10 -32.88 -5.59 24.58
N LEU A 11 -32.34 -5.82 25.78
CA LEU A 11 -30.91 -5.66 26.08
C LEU A 11 -30.06 -6.61 25.25
N GLN A 12 -30.50 -7.86 25.08
CA GLN A 12 -29.77 -8.85 24.29
C GLN A 12 -29.77 -8.49 22.79
N CYS A 13 -30.86 -7.97 22.26
CA CYS A 13 -30.94 -7.42 20.90
C CYS A 13 -30.01 -6.22 20.72
N LYS A 14 -30.01 -5.25 21.64
CA LYS A 14 -29.09 -4.10 21.61
C LYS A 14 -27.62 -4.54 21.69
N TYR A 15 -27.31 -5.51 22.55
CA TYR A 15 -25.96 -6.08 22.65
C TYR A 15 -25.52 -6.76 21.34
N ARG A 16 -26.39 -7.59 20.74
CA ARG A 16 -26.10 -8.25 19.46
C ARG A 16 -25.93 -7.25 18.32
N ALA A 17 -26.76 -6.21 18.25
CA ALA A 17 -26.64 -5.14 17.26
C ALA A 17 -25.33 -4.36 17.42
N LYS A 18 -24.96 -3.99 18.66
CA LYS A 18 -23.68 -3.35 18.96
C LYS A 18 -22.51 -4.24 18.56
N ARG A 19 -22.54 -5.52 18.91
CA ARG A 19 -21.49 -6.48 18.56
C ARG A 19 -21.37 -6.67 17.05
N LYS A 20 -22.49 -6.74 16.32
CA LYS A 20 -22.51 -6.82 14.85
C LYS A 20 -21.87 -5.58 14.21
N LEU A 21 -22.20 -4.38 14.69
CA LEU A 21 -21.60 -3.13 14.23
C LEU A 21 -20.10 -3.09 14.54
N GLN A 22 -19.70 -3.53 15.73
CA GLN A 22 -18.28 -3.61 16.11
C GLN A 22 -17.50 -4.62 15.25
N GLN A 23 -18.10 -5.74 14.89
CA GLN A 23 -17.48 -6.73 13.99
C GLN A 23 -17.36 -6.24 12.54
N GLN A 24 -18.07 -5.17 12.16
CA GLN A 24 -17.89 -4.49 10.87
C GLN A 24 -16.73 -3.48 10.90
N LEU A 25 -16.16 -3.18 12.07
CA LEU A 25 -14.95 -2.36 12.16
C LEU A 25 -13.77 -3.21 11.70
N ALA A 26 -13.02 -2.71 10.71
CA ALA A 26 -11.83 -3.38 10.19
C ALA A 26 -10.78 -3.72 11.27
N THR A 27 -10.78 -3.00 12.40
CA THR A 27 -9.90 -3.26 13.55
C THR A 27 -10.28 -4.49 14.38
N LEU A 28 -11.49 -5.04 14.19
CA LEU A 28 -12.02 -6.19 14.94
C LEU A 28 -12.34 -7.40 14.06
N ASP A 29 -12.14 -7.29 12.74
CA ASP A 29 -12.27 -8.41 11.82
C ASP A 29 -10.99 -9.27 11.85
N MET A 30 -11.07 -10.39 12.57
CA MET A 30 -9.99 -11.38 12.71
C MET A 30 -9.66 -12.11 11.39
N SER A 31 -10.49 -11.97 10.35
CA SER A 31 -10.22 -12.53 9.02
C SER A 31 -9.33 -11.62 8.16
N ILE A 32 -9.14 -10.36 8.57
CA ILE A 32 -8.17 -9.44 7.97
C ILE A 32 -6.79 -9.85 8.49
N CYS A 33 -5.85 -10.06 7.56
CA CYS A 33 -4.47 -10.39 7.92
C CYS A 33 -3.94 -9.31 8.87
N GLY A 34 -3.65 -9.68 10.12
CA GLY A 34 -3.24 -8.73 11.15
C GLY A 34 -1.99 -8.00 10.70
N SER A 35 -2.03 -6.67 10.69
CA SER A 35 -0.84 -5.85 10.52
C SER A 35 0.24 -6.28 11.52
N CYS A 36 1.52 -6.25 11.12
CA CYS A 36 2.64 -6.50 12.04
C CYS A 36 2.57 -5.62 13.30
N MET A 37 1.89 -4.47 13.23
CA MET A 37 1.65 -3.54 14.32
C MET A 37 0.71 -4.07 15.43
N ALA A 38 0.09 -5.24 15.24
CA ALA A 38 -0.59 -5.98 16.29
C ALA A 38 0.38 -6.69 17.24
N ASN A 39 1.65 -6.88 16.84
CA ASN A 39 2.67 -7.47 17.67
C ASN A 39 2.96 -6.60 18.90
N ALA A 40 2.84 -7.18 20.10
CA ALA A 40 3.09 -6.49 21.37
C ALA A 40 4.52 -5.93 21.46
N ASN A 41 5.51 -6.58 20.83
CA ASN A 41 6.89 -6.13 20.82
C ASN A 41 7.09 -4.83 20.02
N LEU A 42 6.14 -4.46 19.16
CA LEU A 42 6.18 -3.23 18.36
C LEU A 42 5.31 -2.12 18.96
N GLN A 43 4.93 -2.21 20.24
CA GLN A 43 4.07 -1.21 20.87
C GLN A 43 4.69 0.20 20.84
N SER A 44 5.98 0.34 21.16
CA SER A 44 6.70 1.62 21.13
C SER A 44 6.78 2.20 19.71
N VAL A 45 7.04 1.35 18.71
CA VAL A 45 7.03 1.71 17.30
C VAL A 45 5.65 2.19 16.89
N ARG A 46 4.59 1.49 17.27
CA ARG A 46 3.20 1.89 16.99
C ARG A 46 2.86 3.24 17.59
N GLU A 47 3.13 3.43 18.87
CA GLU A 47 2.82 4.69 19.57
C GLU A 47 3.55 5.89 18.93
N SER A 48 4.80 5.71 18.51
CA SER A 48 5.60 6.77 17.89
C SER A 48 5.23 7.04 16.42
N THR A 49 4.82 6.02 15.64
CA THR A 49 4.63 6.13 14.18
C THR A 49 3.19 6.29 13.71
N THR A 50 2.19 6.01 14.56
CA THR A 50 0.75 6.00 14.16
C THR A 50 0.33 7.26 13.41
N LYS A 51 0.68 8.44 13.93
CA LYS A 51 0.32 9.71 13.28
C LYS A 51 0.93 9.83 11.88
N THR A 52 2.18 9.41 11.72
CA THR A 52 2.89 9.43 10.44
C THR A 52 2.26 8.44 9.45
N ILE A 53 1.95 7.22 9.91
CA ILE A 53 1.27 6.20 9.10
C ILE A 53 -0.08 6.72 8.61
N LEU A 54 -0.88 7.35 9.47
CA LEU A 54 -2.19 7.89 9.08
C LEU A 54 -2.07 9.03 8.05
N GLN A 55 -1.00 9.82 8.08
CA GLN A 55 -0.75 10.83 7.06
C GLN A 55 -0.28 10.20 5.75
N ALA A 56 0.65 9.24 5.82
CA ALA A 56 1.14 8.51 4.66
C ALA A 56 0.03 7.72 3.97
N ALA A 57 -0.88 7.12 4.73
CA ALA A 57 -2.00 6.34 4.21
C ALA A 57 -2.86 7.15 3.22
N LYS A 58 -2.96 8.47 3.38
CA LYS A 58 -3.73 9.35 2.47
C LYS A 58 -3.10 9.55 1.10
N VAL A 59 -1.81 9.25 0.97
CA VAL A 59 -1.04 9.48 -0.26
C VAL A 59 -0.50 8.18 -0.86
N ILE A 60 -0.85 7.02 -0.28
CA ILE A 60 -0.47 5.70 -0.75
C ILE A 60 -1.70 5.07 -1.40
N PHE A 61 -1.59 4.81 -2.70
CA PHE A 61 -2.66 4.32 -3.55
C PHE A 61 -2.38 2.89 -4.00
N SER A 62 -3.45 2.17 -4.33
CA SER A 62 -3.38 0.90 -5.04
C SER A 62 -3.53 1.16 -6.53
N PHE A 63 -2.79 0.41 -7.34
CA PHE A 63 -2.85 0.44 -8.80
C PHE A 63 -3.12 -0.94 -9.33
N SER A 64 -3.91 -1.01 -10.40
CA SER A 64 -4.11 -2.22 -11.19
C SER A 64 -3.86 -1.91 -12.65
N SER A 65 -3.27 -2.86 -13.37
CA SER A 65 -3.05 -2.74 -14.80
C SER A 65 -3.75 -3.85 -15.57
N TYR A 66 -4.14 -3.54 -16.80
CA TYR A 66 -4.94 -4.41 -17.64
C TYR A 66 -4.39 -4.45 -19.06
N VAL A 67 -4.49 -5.63 -19.67
CA VAL A 67 -4.25 -5.86 -21.10
C VAL A 67 -5.46 -6.60 -21.63
N ASP A 68 -6.10 -6.06 -22.66
CA ASP A 68 -7.33 -6.59 -23.25
C ASP A 68 -8.45 -6.82 -22.20
N GLY A 69 -8.58 -5.90 -21.24
CA GLY A 69 -9.56 -5.96 -20.15
C GLY A 69 -9.27 -7.00 -19.07
N LYS A 70 -8.17 -7.75 -19.17
CA LYS A 70 -7.75 -8.74 -18.16
C LYS A 70 -6.72 -8.14 -17.21
N LEU A 71 -6.92 -8.33 -15.92
CA LEU A 71 -5.97 -7.92 -14.89
C LEU A 71 -4.60 -8.57 -15.15
N MET A 72 -3.58 -7.72 -15.27
CA MET A 72 -2.20 -8.09 -15.51
C MET A 72 -1.40 -8.02 -14.21
N ALA A 73 -1.34 -6.86 -13.57
CA ALA A 73 -0.55 -6.66 -12.36
C ALA A 73 -1.25 -5.71 -11.37
N ARG A 74 -0.79 -5.79 -10.11
CA ARG A 74 -1.15 -4.85 -9.06
C ARG A 74 0.11 -4.32 -8.39
N SER A 75 0.06 -3.08 -7.94
CA SER A 75 1.15 -2.46 -7.19
C SER A 75 0.63 -1.39 -6.26
N SER A 76 1.39 -1.09 -5.21
CA SER A 76 1.19 0.12 -4.44
C SER A 76 2.08 1.23 -5.00
N GLY A 77 1.63 2.47 -4.87
CA GLY A 77 2.42 3.65 -5.21
C GLY A 77 2.15 4.76 -4.23
N PHE A 78 3.02 5.76 -4.19
CA PHE A 78 2.84 6.92 -3.32
C PHE A 78 3.05 8.22 -4.08
N LEU A 79 2.27 9.23 -3.69
CA LEU A 79 2.37 10.57 -4.26
C LEU A 79 3.71 11.21 -3.93
N ILE A 80 4.35 11.80 -4.94
CA ILE A 80 5.62 12.51 -4.81
C ILE A 80 5.49 14.00 -5.14
N ASP A 81 4.44 14.37 -5.88
CA ASP A 81 4.13 15.74 -6.23
C ASP A 81 2.63 15.88 -6.54
N TRP A 82 2.07 17.08 -6.37
CA TRP A 82 0.67 17.37 -6.67
C TRP A 82 0.51 18.84 -7.05
N ASP A 83 -0.10 19.07 -8.22
CA ASP A 83 -0.37 20.41 -8.72
C ASP A 83 -1.81 20.81 -8.38
N GLU A 84 -1.97 21.78 -7.48
CA GLU A 84 -3.29 22.23 -7.01
C GLU A 84 -4.16 22.83 -8.13
N GLY A 85 -3.55 23.46 -9.14
CA GLY A 85 -4.27 24.11 -10.22
C GLY A 85 -4.91 23.12 -11.20
N SER A 86 -4.16 22.09 -11.59
CA SER A 86 -4.58 21.05 -12.52
C SER A 86 -5.23 19.84 -11.83
N LYS A 87 -5.07 19.72 -10.50
CA LYS A 87 -5.42 18.52 -9.70
C LYS A 87 -4.69 17.26 -10.17
N GLU A 88 -3.53 17.40 -10.81
CA GLU A 88 -2.73 16.30 -11.29
C GLU A 88 -1.70 15.89 -10.23
N GLY A 89 -1.76 14.64 -9.79
CA GLY A 89 -0.78 14.00 -8.92
C GLY A 89 0.29 13.27 -9.71
N THR A 90 1.55 13.39 -9.27
CA THR A 90 2.66 12.55 -9.74
C THR A 90 2.92 11.46 -8.73
N VAL A 91 2.82 10.21 -9.14
CA VAL A 91 2.94 9.02 -8.27
C VAL A 91 4.16 8.20 -8.66
N LEU A 92 4.91 7.74 -7.66
CA LEU A 92 5.97 6.76 -7.83
C LEU A 92 5.45 5.36 -7.49
N THR A 93 5.69 4.39 -8.37
CA THR A 93 5.36 2.97 -8.15
C THR A 93 6.42 2.07 -8.77
N SER A 94 6.24 0.75 -8.65
CA SER A 94 7.13 -0.23 -9.27
C SER A 94 6.84 -0.37 -10.76
N ALA A 95 7.88 -0.47 -11.59
CA ALA A 95 7.74 -0.78 -13.02
C ALA A 95 7.05 -2.14 -13.28
N ARG A 96 6.96 -3.00 -12.26
CA ARG A 96 6.17 -4.24 -12.31
C ARG A 96 4.69 -4.01 -12.61
N ILE A 97 4.15 -2.81 -12.37
CA ILE A 97 2.77 -2.50 -12.73
C ILE A 97 2.51 -2.67 -14.23
N ILE A 98 3.52 -2.52 -15.09
CA ILE A 98 3.42 -2.73 -16.54
C ILE A 98 4.18 -3.98 -17.01
N CYS A 99 4.53 -4.89 -16.11
CA CYS A 99 5.27 -6.10 -16.45
C CYS A 99 4.30 -7.27 -16.60
N SER A 100 4.11 -7.75 -17.82
CA SER A 100 3.20 -8.87 -18.13
C SER A 100 3.75 -10.22 -17.69
N LYS A 101 5.07 -10.31 -17.61
CA LYS A 101 5.77 -11.53 -17.24
C LYS A 101 7.05 -11.17 -16.53
N TYR A 102 7.14 -11.58 -15.27
CA TYR A 102 8.37 -11.54 -14.49
C TYR A 102 8.55 -12.86 -13.75
N THR A 103 9.80 -13.26 -13.55
CA THR A 103 10.15 -14.44 -12.77
C THR A 103 10.99 -14.02 -11.58
N ALA A 104 10.50 -14.28 -10.37
CA ALA A 104 11.17 -13.87 -9.13
C ALA A 104 12.61 -14.40 -9.02
N LEU A 105 12.87 -15.60 -9.56
CA LEU A 105 14.19 -16.24 -9.56
C LEU A 105 15.14 -15.67 -10.62
N THR A 106 14.65 -14.87 -11.56
CA THR A 106 15.41 -14.43 -12.74
C THR A 106 15.33 -12.92 -12.96
N GLN A 107 15.16 -12.13 -11.89
CA GLN A 107 15.25 -10.67 -11.98
C GLN A 107 16.56 -10.20 -12.68
N TRP A 108 17.55 -11.08 -12.74
CA TRP A 108 18.85 -10.93 -13.39
C TRP A 108 18.95 -11.50 -14.81
N SER A 109 18.00 -12.29 -15.30
CA SER A 109 18.03 -12.88 -16.65
C SER A 109 17.66 -11.89 -17.75
N GLY A 110 17.01 -10.78 -17.40
CA GLY A 110 16.51 -9.80 -18.36
C GLY A 110 15.38 -10.32 -19.26
N THR A 111 14.69 -11.40 -18.84
CA THR A 111 13.57 -12.00 -19.60
C THR A 111 12.21 -11.38 -19.28
N ASP A 112 12.21 -10.29 -18.50
CA ASP A 112 10.98 -9.58 -18.14
C ASP A 112 10.37 -8.91 -19.38
N GLU A 113 9.06 -9.12 -19.56
CA GLU A 113 8.29 -8.55 -20.68
C GLU A 113 7.43 -7.41 -20.15
N TYR A 114 7.57 -6.23 -20.77
CA TYR A 114 6.88 -5.00 -20.36
C TYR A 114 5.87 -4.59 -21.43
N VAL A 115 4.72 -4.10 -20.98
CA VAL A 115 3.62 -3.59 -21.81
C VAL A 115 3.33 -2.15 -21.40
N PRO A 116 4.09 -1.16 -21.91
CA PRO A 116 3.93 0.25 -21.53
C PRO A 116 2.55 0.83 -21.85
N ASP A 117 1.88 0.27 -22.84
CA ASP A 117 0.53 0.68 -23.29
C ASP A 117 -0.59 0.00 -22.49
N ALA A 118 -0.27 -0.74 -21.43
CA ALA A 118 -1.28 -1.33 -20.55
C ALA A 118 -2.16 -0.23 -19.93
N GLU A 119 -3.46 -0.50 -19.82
CA GLU A 119 -4.37 0.39 -19.12
C GLU A 119 -4.06 0.32 -17.63
N ILE A 120 -3.77 1.47 -17.00
CA ILE A 120 -3.49 1.55 -15.56
C ILE A 120 -4.61 2.32 -14.89
N ILE A 121 -5.12 1.75 -13.81
CA ILE A 121 -6.18 2.31 -12.99
C ILE A 121 -5.63 2.56 -11.59
N ALA A 122 -5.83 3.78 -11.09
CA ALA A 122 -5.62 4.13 -9.69
C ALA A 122 -6.92 3.90 -8.90
N HIS A 123 -6.80 3.27 -7.74
CA HIS A 123 -7.90 3.11 -6.79
C HIS A 123 -7.78 4.21 -5.73
N LEU A 124 -8.73 5.13 -5.73
CA LEU A 124 -8.78 6.23 -4.78
C LEU A 124 -9.30 5.74 -3.42
N LEU A 125 -9.06 6.55 -2.38
CA LEU A 125 -9.36 6.21 -0.99
C LEU A 125 -10.60 6.94 -0.47
N ASP A 126 -11.53 7.26 -1.37
CA ASP A 126 -12.81 7.86 -1.00
C ASP A 126 -13.84 6.80 -0.60
N GLU A 127 -14.98 7.26 -0.05
CA GLU A 127 -16.06 6.37 0.43
C GLU A 127 -16.70 5.56 -0.70
N ASP A 128 -16.58 6.05 -1.93
CA ASP A 128 -17.18 5.45 -3.14
C ASP A 128 -16.24 4.47 -3.84
N GLU A 129 -15.05 4.21 -3.27
CA GLU A 129 -13.98 3.37 -3.83
C GLU A 129 -13.72 3.71 -5.31
N THR A 130 -13.65 5.00 -5.62
CA THR A 130 -13.59 5.44 -7.01
C THR A 130 -12.30 5.01 -7.68
N THR A 131 -12.41 4.78 -8.99
CA THR A 131 -11.27 4.43 -9.82
C THR A 131 -11.07 5.49 -10.89
N VAL A 132 -9.81 5.84 -11.13
CA VAL A 132 -9.45 6.85 -12.13
C VAL A 132 -8.31 6.33 -13.01
N PRO A 133 -8.28 6.70 -14.30
CA PRO A 133 -7.15 6.38 -15.15
C PRO A 133 -5.84 6.96 -14.60
N ALA A 134 -4.79 6.15 -14.63
CA ALA A 134 -3.42 6.56 -14.35
C ALA A 134 -2.61 6.49 -15.65
N ILE A 135 -1.93 7.57 -16.00
CA ILE A 135 -1.14 7.64 -17.22
C ILE A 135 0.32 7.36 -16.90
N LEU A 136 0.92 6.40 -17.61
CA LEU A 136 2.34 6.15 -17.53
C LEU A 136 3.12 7.32 -18.12
N PHE A 137 3.90 8.04 -17.29
CA PHE A 137 4.71 9.16 -17.74
C PHE A 137 6.14 8.73 -18.09
N ARG A 138 6.77 7.95 -17.21
CA ARG A 138 8.15 7.44 -17.34
C ARG A 138 8.26 6.10 -16.63
N TYR A 139 9.16 5.24 -17.08
CA TYR A 139 9.59 4.09 -16.30
C TYR A 139 11.05 3.75 -16.61
N ASP A 140 11.67 3.04 -15.66
CA ASP A 140 12.97 2.43 -15.81
C ASP A 140 12.91 1.00 -15.28
N LYS A 141 13.05 0.04 -16.19
CA LYS A 141 13.05 -1.40 -15.88
C LYS A 141 14.29 -1.86 -15.12
N HIS A 142 15.41 -1.14 -15.22
CA HIS A 142 16.67 -1.52 -14.61
C HIS A 142 16.74 -1.17 -13.13
N ILE A 143 15.95 -0.19 -12.68
CA ILE A 143 15.82 0.17 -11.26
C ILE A 143 14.40 -0.07 -10.73
N ASN A 144 13.54 -0.72 -11.53
CA ASN A 144 12.17 -1.10 -11.20
C ASN A 144 11.27 0.06 -10.72
N ILE A 145 11.33 1.21 -11.42
CA ILE A 145 10.55 2.40 -11.07
C ILE A 145 9.63 2.79 -12.23
N ALA A 146 8.39 3.15 -11.92
CA ALA A 146 7.46 3.82 -12.84
C ALA A 146 6.90 5.09 -12.19
N VAL A 147 6.72 6.12 -13.01
CA VAL A 147 6.10 7.39 -12.66
C VAL A 147 4.76 7.49 -13.38
N LEU A 148 3.71 7.68 -12.61
CA LEU A 148 2.33 7.80 -13.11
C LEU A 148 1.81 9.22 -12.88
N LYS A 149 0.92 9.67 -13.76
CA LYS A 149 0.09 10.86 -13.60
C LYS A 149 -1.34 10.44 -13.31
N VAL A 150 -1.95 11.03 -12.28
CA VAL A 150 -3.26 10.65 -11.80
C VAL A 150 -4.05 11.90 -11.45
N ASN A 151 -5.27 12.03 -11.95
CA ASN A 151 -6.15 13.12 -11.55
C ASN A 151 -6.80 12.78 -10.21
N LEU A 152 -6.52 13.58 -9.19
CA LEU A 152 -7.01 13.34 -7.83
C LEU A 152 -7.20 14.66 -7.08
N ASP A 153 -8.30 14.74 -6.34
CA ASP A 153 -8.56 15.84 -5.43
C ASP A 153 -8.01 15.45 -4.05
N LEU A 154 -7.00 16.18 -3.56
CA LEU A 154 -6.27 15.76 -2.38
C LEU A 154 -5.97 16.93 -1.45
N CYS A 155 -6.28 16.70 -0.17
CA CYS A 155 -5.87 17.55 0.93
C CYS A 155 -4.98 16.75 1.89
N ALA A 156 -3.78 16.38 1.44
CA ALA A 156 -2.83 15.60 2.23
C ALA A 156 -1.38 16.07 2.04
N LYS A 157 -0.59 15.91 3.11
CA LYS A 157 0.83 16.28 3.09
C LYS A 157 1.63 15.19 2.36
N ILE A 158 2.32 15.60 1.30
CA ILE A 158 3.21 14.71 0.54
C ILE A 158 4.45 14.36 1.38
N PRO A 159 4.85 13.08 1.45
CA PRO A 159 6.07 12.63 2.12
C PRO A 159 7.30 13.30 1.50
N ARG A 160 8.32 13.51 2.33
CA ARG A 160 9.61 14.04 1.87
C ARG A 160 10.60 12.90 1.72
N PHE A 161 11.39 12.93 0.65
CA PHE A 161 12.54 12.05 0.49
C PHE A 161 13.66 12.47 1.46
N SER A 162 14.38 11.47 1.98
CA SER A 162 15.58 11.64 2.80
C SER A 162 16.69 10.75 2.25
N SER A 163 17.90 11.29 2.18
CA SER A 163 19.13 10.54 1.89
C SER A 163 19.78 9.97 3.15
N ASP A 164 19.35 10.43 4.32
CA ASP A 164 20.01 10.15 5.60
C ASP A 164 19.46 8.86 6.19
N ILE A 165 19.98 7.73 5.71
CA ILE A 165 19.57 6.38 6.11
C ILE A 165 20.76 5.70 6.80
N ASN A 166 20.55 5.19 8.01
CA ASN A 166 21.55 4.44 8.77
C ASN A 166 21.27 2.94 8.74
N TYR A 167 22.33 2.11 8.72
CA TYR A 167 22.17 0.67 8.92
C TYR A 167 21.58 0.35 10.29
N GLY A 168 20.72 -0.65 10.35
CA GLY A 168 19.97 -1.03 11.56
C GLY A 168 18.83 -0.08 11.92
N GLN A 169 18.62 1.02 11.18
CA GLN A 169 17.49 1.91 11.38
C GLN A 169 16.19 1.15 11.12
N GLU A 170 15.23 1.27 12.05
CA GLU A 170 13.88 0.71 11.89
C GLU A 170 13.15 1.40 10.73
N ILE A 171 12.46 0.61 9.92
CA ILE A 171 11.67 1.06 8.78
C ILE A 171 10.30 0.40 8.79
N LEU A 172 9.34 1.12 8.23
CA LEU A 172 8.03 0.59 7.91
C LEU A 172 7.87 0.55 6.40
N VAL A 173 7.45 -0.59 5.88
CA VAL A 173 7.06 -0.76 4.49
C VAL A 173 5.55 -0.64 4.40
N LEU A 174 5.11 0.35 3.63
CA LEU A 174 3.71 0.75 3.54
C LEU A 174 3.17 0.41 2.15
N GLY A 175 1.98 -0.18 2.09
CA GLY A 175 1.30 -0.50 0.83
C GLY A 175 -0.21 -0.63 0.99
N ARG A 176 -0.86 -1.18 -0.04
CA ARG A 176 -2.29 -1.46 -0.08
C ARG A 176 -2.53 -2.87 -0.60
N ASP A 177 -3.46 -3.58 0.03
CA ASP A 177 -3.91 -4.89 -0.45
C ASP A 177 -5.01 -4.79 -1.51
N GLU A 178 -5.53 -5.93 -1.94
CA GLU A 178 -6.60 -6.01 -2.95
C GLU A 178 -7.94 -5.43 -2.49
N ARG A 179 -8.12 -5.26 -1.18
CA ARG A 179 -9.29 -4.63 -0.56
C ARG A 179 -9.02 -3.16 -0.20
N LEU A 180 -7.95 -2.59 -0.73
CA LEU A 180 -7.50 -1.22 -0.46
C LEU A 180 -7.15 -0.96 1.02
N ASN A 181 -7.02 -2.01 1.84
CA ASN A 181 -6.59 -1.84 3.22
C ASN A 181 -5.11 -1.51 3.27
N MET A 182 -4.73 -0.68 4.24
CA MET A 182 -3.35 -0.32 4.47
C MET A 182 -2.57 -1.56 4.93
N THR A 183 -1.52 -1.93 4.20
CA THR A 183 -0.58 -2.96 4.62
C THR A 183 0.66 -2.32 5.22
N ILE A 184 1.12 -2.87 6.35
CA ILE A 184 2.27 -2.37 7.09
C ILE A 184 3.13 -3.58 7.41
N ALA A 185 4.38 -3.55 6.94
CA ALA A 185 5.43 -4.45 7.39
C ALA A 185 6.50 -3.65 8.14
N HIS A 186 7.18 -4.33 9.05
CA HIS A 186 8.24 -3.76 9.88
C HIS A 186 9.56 -4.45 9.56
N GLY A 187 10.63 -3.67 9.53
CA GLY A 187 11.97 -4.20 9.27
C GLY A 187 13.04 -3.22 9.68
N CYS A 188 14.27 -3.51 9.29
CA CYS A 188 15.40 -2.64 9.49
C CYS A 188 16.23 -2.51 8.20
N VAL A 189 16.94 -1.39 8.08
CA VAL A 189 17.86 -1.16 6.97
C VAL A 189 19.03 -2.13 7.11
N ASN A 190 19.12 -3.08 6.18
CA ASN A 190 20.18 -4.07 6.14
C ASN A 190 21.22 -3.71 5.09
N PHE A 191 22.49 -4.00 5.38
CA PHE A 191 23.51 -4.02 4.34
C PHE A 191 23.44 -5.36 3.61
N MET A 192 23.13 -5.33 2.32
CA MET A 192 23.41 -6.45 1.42
C MET A 192 24.41 -5.92 0.38
N GLY A 193 25.63 -6.46 0.40
CA GLY A 193 26.67 -6.07 -0.55
C GLY A 193 26.34 -6.58 -1.96
N PRO A 194 26.92 -5.97 -3.00
CA PRO A 194 26.69 -6.41 -4.38
C PRO A 194 27.15 -7.86 -4.55
N THR A 195 26.24 -8.78 -4.88
CA THR A 195 26.61 -10.13 -5.30
C THR A 195 27.07 -10.13 -6.77
N THR A 196 27.82 -11.17 -7.18
CA THR A 196 28.44 -11.27 -8.51
C THR A 196 27.45 -11.27 -9.69
N TYR A 197 26.15 -11.39 -9.43
CA TYR A 197 25.08 -11.35 -10.44
C TYR A 197 24.41 -9.97 -10.56
N GLU A 198 24.84 -8.97 -9.79
CA GLU A 198 24.11 -7.73 -9.56
C GLU A 198 24.63 -6.59 -10.43
N ARG A 199 24.01 -6.40 -11.60
CA ARG A 199 24.33 -5.30 -12.53
C ARG A 199 23.64 -3.99 -12.19
N HIS A 200 22.97 -3.91 -11.04
CA HIS A 200 22.07 -2.82 -10.67
C HIS A 200 22.35 -2.41 -9.22
N HIS A 201 22.56 -1.11 -9.00
CA HIS A 201 22.85 -0.56 -7.68
C HIS A 201 21.57 -0.54 -6.83
N TYR A 202 21.32 -1.59 -6.06
CA TYR A 202 20.16 -1.69 -5.17
C TYR A 202 20.56 -1.49 -3.69
N LEU A 203 19.74 -0.73 -2.97
CA LEU A 203 19.65 -0.78 -1.51
C LEU A 203 18.60 -1.84 -1.15
N PHE A 204 18.96 -2.78 -0.27
CA PHE A 204 18.07 -3.85 0.14
C PHE A 204 17.46 -3.55 1.51
N THR A 205 16.17 -3.85 1.66
CA THR A 205 15.46 -3.78 2.93
C THR A 205 14.97 -5.17 3.29
N GLY A 206 15.34 -5.68 4.46
CA GLY A 206 14.80 -6.94 4.99
C GLY A 206 13.62 -6.63 5.92
N CYS A 207 12.50 -7.31 5.71
CA CYS A 207 11.39 -7.33 6.67
C CYS A 207 11.28 -8.74 7.22
N GLU A 208 11.08 -8.87 8.53
CA GLU A 208 10.59 -10.12 9.11
C GLU A 208 9.06 -10.14 8.92
N VAL A 209 8.55 -11.19 8.28
CA VAL A 209 7.10 -11.42 8.11
C VAL A 209 6.58 -12.19 9.32
#